data_AF-A0A9C6XC30-F1
#
_entry.id   AF-A0A9C6XC30-F1
#
_cell.length_a   1.000
_cell.length_b   1.000
_cell.length_c   1.000
_cell.angle_alpha   90.00
_cell.angle_beta   90.00
_cell.angle_gamma   90.00
#
_symmetry.space_group_name_H-M   'P 1'
#
loop_
_entity.id
_entity.type
_entity.pdbx_description
1 polymer ?
#
loop_
_entity_poly.entity_id
_entity_poly.type
_entity_poly.pdbx_seq_one_letter_code
_entity_poly.pdbx_strand_id
1 'polypeptide(L)'
;MLPPCYIVIAVLGALVLLHLLFELHYFTRSLLTVVVGLFCKKNRHILDTLSVRGICLTSDIDVLLYHMNNARYLREVDFARIDFYQRTGLLSHIRAKGGGVVQGAATIRYRRFIRPFTIFRIDSRIIYWDSTSIFMEHRFVTPKDNFVRAIAVCRQRVIDCNAEEIMTDLLLRPEPKMANQLTGVTNPSAVIEMEPEDKDNKMHTVVLDPVRPDGLPAKPALPLEVAKWLESNEISSANLRNGC
;
A
#
# COMPACT_ATOMS: atom_id res chain seq x y z
N MET A 1 -14.80 -1.45 -50.84
CA MET A 1 -14.75 -1.91 -49.43
C MET A 1 -13.35 -2.46 -49.19
N LEU A 2 -12.65 -2.02 -48.14
CA LEU A 2 -11.38 -2.68 -47.78
C LEU A 2 -11.67 -4.14 -47.41
N PRO A 3 -10.86 -5.11 -47.90
CA PRO A 3 -11.02 -6.50 -47.51
C PRO A 3 -10.91 -6.65 -45.98
N PRO A 4 -11.74 -7.51 -45.34
CA PRO A 4 -11.74 -7.68 -43.88
C PRO A 4 -10.37 -7.97 -43.27
N CYS A 5 -9.47 -8.62 -44.01
CA CYS A 5 -8.11 -8.91 -43.56
C CYS A 5 -7.27 -7.65 -43.29
N TYR A 6 -7.42 -6.57 -44.06
CA TYR A 6 -6.69 -5.32 -43.83
C TYR A 6 -7.16 -4.61 -42.56
N ILE A 7 -8.46 -4.69 -42.26
CA ILE A 7 -9.02 -4.14 -41.02
C ILE A 7 -8.45 -4.91 -39.82
N VAL A 8 -8.40 -6.24 -39.88
CA VAL A 8 -7.81 -7.06 -38.82
C VAL A 8 -6.33 -6.74 -38.61
N ILE A 9 -5.55 -6.63 -39.69
CA ILE A 9 -4.12 -6.28 -39.61
C ILE A 9 -3.93 -4.89 -39.01
N ALA A 10 -4.73 -3.90 -39.44
CA ALA A 10 -4.66 -2.55 -38.89
C ALA A 10 -5.00 -2.51 -37.39
N VAL A 11 -6.03 -3.24 -36.96
CA VAL A 11 -6.42 -3.34 -35.55
C VAL A 11 -5.32 -4.02 -34.73
N LEU A 12 -4.80 -5.16 -35.17
CA LEU A 12 -3.72 -5.87 -34.48
C LEU A 12 -2.45 -5.01 -34.41
N GLY A 13 -2.10 -4.34 -35.51
CA GLY A 13 -0.96 -3.43 -35.57
C GLY A 13 -1.12 -2.25 -34.60
N ALA A 14 -2.32 -1.67 -34.51
CA ALA A 14 -2.62 -0.60 -33.55
C ALA A 14 -2.52 -1.09 -32.10
N LEU A 15 -3.01 -2.29 -31.79
CA LEU A 15 -2.90 -2.88 -30.45
C LEU A 15 -1.45 -3.13 -30.04
N VAL A 16 -0.63 -3.66 -30.95
CA VAL A 16 0.81 -3.84 -30.71
C VAL A 16 1.49 -2.49 -30.51
N LEU A 17 1.20 -1.51 -31.38
CA LEU A 17 1.76 -0.17 -31.25
C LEU A 17 1.40 0.47 -29.90
N LEU A 18 0.14 0.33 -29.46
CA LEU A 18 -0.31 0.86 -28.18
C LEU A 18 0.39 0.15 -27.01
N HIS A 19 0.64 -1.17 -27.12
CA HIS A 19 1.41 -1.92 -26.13
C HIS A 19 2.91 -1.54 -26.08
N LEU A 20 3.48 -1.14 -27.21
CA LEU A 20 4.87 -0.69 -27.30
C LEU A 20 5.05 0.75 -26.82
N LEU A 21 4.06 1.62 -27.08
CA LEU A 21 4.12 3.04 -26.73
C LEU A 21 3.64 3.32 -25.30
N PHE A 22 2.71 2.52 -24.78
CA PHE A 22 2.13 2.73 -23.47
C PHE A 22 2.35 1.51 -22.58
N GLU A 23 2.63 1.76 -21.30
CA GLU A 23 2.68 0.75 -20.24
C GLU A 23 1.27 0.27 -19.87
N LEU A 24 0.60 -0.37 -20.84
CA LEU A 24 -0.78 -0.83 -20.73
C LEU A 24 -0.99 -1.72 -19.51
N HIS A 25 -0.05 -2.61 -19.23
CA HIS A 25 -0.13 -3.53 -18.10
C HIS A 25 -0.20 -2.76 -16.76
N TYR A 26 0.58 -1.68 -16.63
CA TYR A 26 0.54 -0.85 -15.43
C TYR A 26 -0.82 -0.14 -15.25
N PHE A 27 -1.33 0.52 -16.30
CA PHE A 27 -2.57 1.27 -16.21
C PHE A 27 -3.80 0.37 -16.01
N THR A 28 -3.87 -0.73 -16.75
CA THR A 28 -4.96 -1.72 -16.62
C THR A 28 -4.99 -2.35 -15.23
N ARG A 29 -3.83 -2.71 -14.68
CA ARG A 29 -3.75 -3.28 -13.33
C ARG A 29 -4.02 -2.25 -12.24
N SER A 30 -3.62 -0.99 -12.43
CA SER A 30 -3.97 0.12 -11.53
C SER A 30 -5.48 0.32 -11.49
N LEU A 31 -6.13 0.37 -12.66
CA LEU A 31 -7.59 0.47 -12.77
C LEU A 31 -8.28 -0.72 -12.13
N LEU A 32 -7.82 -1.94 -12.40
CA LEU A 32 -8.36 -3.16 -11.78
C LEU A 32 -8.25 -3.11 -10.25
N THR A 33 -7.12 -2.62 -9.73
CA THR A 33 -6.91 -2.49 -8.27
C THR A 33 -7.91 -1.53 -7.65
N VAL A 34 -8.17 -0.39 -8.30
CA VAL A 34 -9.20 0.57 -7.86
C VAL A 34 -10.60 -0.04 -7.93
N VAL A 35 -10.97 -0.64 -9.05
CA VAL A 35 -12.29 -1.26 -9.26
C VAL A 35 -12.53 -2.38 -8.24
N VAL A 36 -11.58 -3.29 -8.05
CA VAL A 36 -11.67 -4.35 -7.03
C VAL A 36 -11.73 -3.75 -5.63
N GLY A 37 -10.96 -2.69 -5.36
CA GLY A 37 -11.00 -1.96 -4.09
C GLY A 37 -12.36 -1.35 -3.79
N LEU A 38 -13.02 -0.79 -4.81
CA LEU A 38 -14.34 -0.15 -4.73
C LEU A 38 -15.48 -1.16 -4.54
N PHE A 39 -15.48 -2.26 -5.31
CA PHE A 39 -16.64 -3.16 -5.39
C PHE A 39 -16.50 -4.45 -4.61
N CYS A 40 -15.27 -4.91 -4.34
CA CYS A 40 -15.04 -6.24 -3.78
C CYS A 40 -14.39 -6.22 -2.40
N LYS A 41 -13.83 -5.09 -1.95
CA LYS A 41 -13.08 -4.99 -0.70
C LYS A 41 -13.75 -4.05 0.30
N LYS A 42 -13.68 -4.43 1.57
CA LYS A 42 -14.15 -3.60 2.68
C LYS A 42 -13.15 -2.48 2.98
N ASN A 43 -13.71 -1.34 3.39
CA ASN A 43 -12.94 -0.25 4.00
C ASN A 43 -12.27 -0.74 5.28
N ARG A 44 -11.12 -0.16 5.60
CA ARG A 44 -10.27 -0.51 6.74
C ARG A 44 -9.82 0.74 7.47
N HIS A 45 -9.53 0.61 8.76
CA HIS A 45 -8.93 1.69 9.53
C HIS A 45 -7.53 2.04 9.00
N ILE A 46 -7.10 3.28 9.23
CA ILE A 46 -5.85 3.82 8.68
C ILE A 46 -4.59 3.15 9.24
N LEU A 47 -4.68 2.57 10.44
CA LEU A 47 -3.58 1.82 11.07
C LEU A 47 -3.57 0.33 10.73
N ASP A 48 -4.62 -0.19 10.08
CA ASP A 48 -4.68 -1.60 9.73
C ASP A 48 -3.57 -1.99 8.75
N THR A 49 -3.13 -3.24 8.85
CA THR A 49 -2.28 -3.83 7.81
C THR A 49 -3.15 -4.39 6.69
N LEU A 50 -2.96 -3.90 5.47
CA LEU A 50 -3.70 -4.31 4.29
C LEU A 50 -2.81 -5.15 3.37
N SER A 51 -3.36 -6.27 2.90
CA SER A 51 -2.66 -7.20 2.01
C SER A 51 -3.19 -7.16 0.58
N VAL A 52 -2.28 -7.12 -0.39
CA VAL A 52 -2.56 -7.35 -1.82
C VAL A 52 -1.77 -8.56 -2.30
N ARG A 53 -2.38 -9.41 -3.14
CA ARG A 53 -1.70 -10.56 -3.75
C ARG A 53 -1.24 -10.24 -5.16
N GLY A 54 -0.10 -10.79 -5.56
CA GLY A 54 0.46 -10.71 -6.90
C GLY A 54 1.09 -12.04 -7.30
N ILE A 55 1.37 -12.18 -8.60
CA ILE A 55 2.08 -13.32 -9.18
C ILE A 55 3.26 -12.72 -9.94
N CYS A 56 4.47 -13.29 -9.77
CA CYS A 56 5.61 -12.89 -10.58
C CYS A 56 5.43 -13.45 -11.99
N LEU A 57 5.07 -12.58 -12.94
CA LEU A 57 4.85 -12.97 -14.33
C LEU A 57 6.14 -12.82 -15.16
N THR A 58 6.12 -13.28 -16.40
CA THR A 58 7.22 -13.15 -17.35
C THR A 58 7.54 -11.70 -17.71
N SER A 59 6.62 -10.75 -17.48
CA SER A 59 6.90 -9.32 -17.60
C SER A 59 7.74 -8.76 -16.45
N ASP A 60 7.84 -9.51 -15.35
CA ASP A 60 8.42 -9.05 -14.09
C ASP A 60 9.83 -9.59 -13.84
N ILE A 61 10.31 -10.49 -14.70
CA ILE A 61 11.61 -11.13 -14.57
C ILE A 61 12.70 -10.32 -15.28
N ASP A 62 13.92 -10.42 -14.77
CA ASP A 62 15.09 -9.80 -15.41
C ASP A 62 15.64 -10.66 -16.57
N VAL A 63 16.62 -10.15 -17.33
CA VAL A 63 17.26 -10.81 -18.49
C VAL A 63 17.80 -12.22 -18.21
N LEU A 64 18.13 -12.51 -16.96
CA LEU A 64 18.58 -13.85 -16.53
C LEU A 64 17.41 -14.83 -16.28
N LEU A 65 16.16 -14.39 -16.44
CA LEU A 65 14.90 -15.16 -16.31
C LEU A 65 14.72 -15.94 -15.00
N TYR A 66 15.57 -15.70 -13.99
CA TYR A 66 15.63 -16.50 -12.77
C TYR A 66 14.86 -15.92 -11.59
N HIS A 67 14.66 -14.60 -11.59
CA HIS A 67 14.02 -13.89 -10.48
C HIS A 67 13.32 -12.62 -10.94
N MET A 68 12.39 -12.17 -10.09
CA MET A 68 11.73 -10.88 -10.21
C MET A 68 12.76 -9.75 -10.19
N ASN A 69 12.71 -8.89 -11.20
CA ASN A 69 13.57 -7.73 -11.33
C ASN A 69 13.38 -6.77 -10.13
N ASN A 70 14.47 -6.21 -9.61
CA ASN A 70 14.47 -5.31 -8.45
C ASN A 70 13.50 -4.12 -8.62
N ALA A 71 13.46 -3.50 -9.81
CA ALA A 71 12.56 -2.38 -10.08
C ALA A 71 11.08 -2.78 -10.03
N ARG A 72 10.76 -4.06 -10.26
CA ARG A 72 9.39 -4.56 -10.18
C ARG A 72 8.88 -4.57 -8.76
N TYR A 73 9.72 -4.69 -7.73
CA TYR A 73 9.25 -4.61 -6.34
C TYR A 73 8.66 -3.25 -6.02
N LEU A 74 9.33 -2.15 -6.38
CA LEU A 74 8.80 -0.81 -6.16
C LEU A 74 7.55 -0.54 -7.00
N ARG A 75 7.50 -1.05 -8.24
CA ARG A 75 6.28 -0.99 -9.06
C ARG A 75 5.11 -1.74 -8.43
N GLU A 76 5.36 -2.91 -7.83
CA GLU A 76 4.34 -3.67 -7.12
C GLU A 76 3.83 -2.97 -5.86
N VAL A 77 4.70 -2.19 -5.19
CA VAL A 77 4.32 -1.32 -4.07
C VAL A 77 3.31 -0.24 -4.52
N ASP A 78 3.33 0.22 -5.77
CA ASP A 78 2.34 1.19 -6.27
C ASP A 78 0.92 0.62 -6.20
N PHE A 79 0.72 -0.61 -6.66
CA PHE A 79 -0.60 -1.28 -6.58
C PHE A 79 -1.03 -1.50 -5.12
N ALA A 80 -0.09 -1.86 -4.24
CA ALA A 80 -0.37 -2.00 -2.82
C ALA A 80 -0.80 -0.67 -2.18
N ARG A 81 -0.16 0.44 -2.56
CA ARG A 81 -0.56 1.80 -2.12
C ARG A 81 -1.90 2.22 -2.68
N ILE A 82 -2.19 1.95 -3.95
CA ILE A 82 -3.51 2.23 -4.55
C ILE A 82 -4.61 1.50 -3.77
N ASP A 83 -4.44 0.20 -3.48
CA ASP A 83 -5.39 -0.56 -2.65
C ASP A 83 -5.53 0.05 -1.25
N PHE A 84 -4.41 0.41 -0.63
CA PHE A 84 -4.40 1.01 0.71
C PHE A 84 -5.14 2.35 0.74
N TYR A 85 -4.85 3.25 -0.19
CA TYR A 85 -5.49 4.57 -0.31
C TYR A 85 -6.98 4.44 -0.57
N GLN A 86 -7.36 3.51 -1.44
CA GLN A 86 -8.76 3.27 -1.76
C GLN A 86 -9.55 2.78 -0.55
N ARG A 87 -9.00 1.84 0.22
CA ARG A 87 -9.71 1.18 1.33
C ARG A 87 -9.68 1.94 2.65
N THR A 88 -8.69 2.79 2.85
CA THR A 88 -8.61 3.68 4.03
C THR A 88 -9.22 5.06 3.76
N GLY A 89 -9.44 5.40 2.49
CA GLY A 89 -9.90 6.73 2.08
C GLY A 89 -8.84 7.83 2.21
N LEU A 90 -7.58 7.47 2.48
CA LEU A 90 -6.48 8.42 2.71
C LEU A 90 -6.35 9.45 1.58
N LEU A 91 -6.23 8.97 0.33
CA LEU A 91 -6.04 9.86 -0.82
C LEU A 91 -7.27 10.74 -1.09
N SER A 92 -8.47 10.20 -0.90
CA SER A 92 -9.72 10.96 -1.02
C SER A 92 -9.79 12.07 0.01
N HIS A 93 -9.34 11.82 1.25
CA HIS A 93 -9.33 12.81 2.32
C HIS A 93 -8.29 13.92 2.08
N ILE A 94 -7.10 13.56 1.60
CA ILE A 94 -6.07 14.52 1.19
C ILE A 94 -6.58 15.44 0.06
N ARG A 95 -7.19 14.85 -0.97
CA ARG A 95 -7.77 15.59 -2.09
C ARG A 95 -8.94 16.48 -1.68
N ALA A 96 -9.76 16.05 -0.73
CA ALA A 96 -10.86 16.87 -0.20
C ALA A 96 -10.36 18.16 0.47
N LYS A 97 -9.13 18.16 1.00
CA LYS A 97 -8.45 19.35 1.53
C LYS A 97 -7.60 20.08 0.48
N GLY A 98 -7.73 19.76 -0.81
CA GLY A 98 -6.97 20.37 -1.90
C GLY A 98 -5.54 19.87 -2.07
N GLY A 99 -5.12 18.87 -1.29
CA GLY A 99 -3.76 18.35 -1.31
C GLY A 99 -3.52 17.20 -2.30
N GLY A 100 -2.26 16.80 -2.38
CA GLY A 100 -1.80 15.66 -3.17
C GLY A 100 -0.80 14.80 -2.42
N VAL A 101 -0.45 13.65 -3.01
CA VAL A 101 0.59 12.76 -2.47
C VAL A 101 1.57 12.40 -3.57
N VAL A 102 2.86 12.54 -3.28
CA VAL A 102 3.95 12.15 -4.18
C VAL A 102 4.97 11.28 -3.45
N GLN A 103 5.66 10.40 -4.19
CA GLN A 103 6.74 9.59 -3.63
C GLN A 103 7.96 10.49 -3.36
N GLY A 104 8.30 10.72 -2.10
CA GLY A 104 9.44 11.56 -1.72
C GLY A 104 10.75 10.80 -1.65
N ALA A 105 10.74 9.61 -1.03
CA ALA A 105 11.92 8.75 -0.92
C ALA A 105 11.50 7.30 -0.67
N ALA A 106 12.31 6.33 -1.07
CA ALA A 106 12.11 4.93 -0.75
C ALA A 106 13.43 4.27 -0.37
N THR A 107 13.36 3.30 0.54
CA THR A 107 14.43 2.34 0.79
C THR A 107 13.85 0.94 0.69
N ILE A 108 14.61 0.01 0.13
CA ILE A 108 14.17 -1.38 0.00
C ILE A 108 15.32 -2.32 0.35
N ARG A 109 14.99 -3.32 1.17
CA ARG A 109 15.90 -4.39 1.56
C ARG A 109 15.42 -5.71 1.00
N TYR A 110 16.27 -6.34 0.19
CA TYR A 110 16.03 -7.68 -0.36
C TYR A 110 16.64 -8.73 0.55
N ARG A 111 15.85 -9.74 0.91
CA ARG A 111 16.28 -10.87 1.76
C ARG A 111 16.43 -12.15 0.94
N ARG A 112 15.41 -12.47 0.14
CA ARG A 112 15.42 -13.59 -0.81
C ARG A 112 14.63 -13.21 -2.04
N PHE A 113 15.11 -13.63 -3.21
CA PHE A 113 14.45 -13.35 -4.48
C PHE A 113 13.12 -14.12 -4.61
N ILE A 114 12.19 -13.55 -5.38
CA ILE A 114 10.95 -14.18 -5.80
C ILE A 114 11.20 -14.83 -7.17
N ARG A 115 10.87 -16.12 -7.30
CA ARG A 115 11.01 -16.87 -8.55
C ARG A 115 9.85 -16.57 -9.51
N PRO A 116 10.05 -16.77 -10.82
CA PRO A 116 8.95 -16.71 -11.80
C PRO A 116 7.78 -17.59 -11.36
N PHE A 117 6.56 -17.14 -11.65
CA PHE A 117 5.28 -17.79 -11.34
C PHE A 117 5.02 -18.02 -9.85
N THR A 118 5.78 -17.38 -8.97
CA THR A 118 5.55 -17.44 -7.53
C THR A 118 4.47 -16.43 -7.13
N ILE A 119 3.48 -16.91 -6.37
CA ILE A 119 2.50 -16.04 -5.70
C ILE A 119 3.18 -15.36 -4.51
N PHE A 120 3.01 -14.05 -4.41
CA PHE A 120 3.43 -13.26 -3.25
C PHE A 120 2.28 -12.39 -2.74
N ARG A 121 2.41 -11.94 -1.51
CA ARG A 121 1.51 -11.01 -0.83
C ARG A 121 2.32 -9.80 -0.38
N ILE A 122 1.79 -8.60 -0.55
CA ILE A 122 2.38 -7.36 -0.07
C ILE A 122 1.54 -6.89 1.10
N ASP A 123 2.10 -6.94 2.30
CA ASP A 123 1.48 -6.45 3.52
C ASP A 123 1.91 -5.00 3.73
N SER A 124 0.95 -4.07 3.69
CA SER A 124 1.18 -2.63 3.71
C SER A 124 0.57 -1.99 4.94
N ARG A 125 1.32 -1.15 5.64
CA ARG A 125 0.83 -0.40 6.81
C ARG A 125 1.54 0.94 6.95
N ILE A 126 0.89 1.88 7.60
CA ILE A 126 1.51 3.13 8.02
C ILE A 126 2.32 2.87 9.29
N ILE A 127 3.57 3.30 9.31
CA ILE A 127 4.49 3.09 10.43
C ILE A 127 4.84 4.37 11.18
N TYR A 128 4.62 5.53 10.57
CA TYR A 128 4.85 6.85 11.14
C TYR A 128 4.28 7.94 10.21
N TRP A 129 4.10 9.16 10.71
CA TRP A 129 3.87 10.36 9.89
C TRP A 129 4.39 11.61 10.62
N ASP A 130 4.69 12.65 9.87
CA ASP A 130 4.96 14.00 10.37
C ASP A 130 3.97 14.99 9.73
N SER A 131 4.16 16.30 9.93
CA SER A 131 3.29 17.35 9.37
C SER A 131 3.27 17.41 7.84
N THR A 132 4.18 16.71 7.18
CA THR A 132 4.43 16.87 5.76
C THR A 132 4.55 15.55 4.98
N SER A 133 4.69 14.43 5.69
CA SER A 133 4.96 13.12 5.10
C SER A 133 4.33 11.98 5.88
N ILE A 134 3.87 10.95 5.15
CA ILE A 134 3.38 9.68 5.70
C ILE A 134 4.38 8.59 5.35
N PHE A 135 4.73 7.74 6.30
CA PHE A 135 5.70 6.66 6.13
C PHE A 135 4.99 5.32 6.12
N MET A 136 5.19 4.56 5.04
CA MET A 136 4.56 3.26 4.83
C MET A 136 5.61 2.16 4.75
N GLU A 137 5.35 1.03 5.41
CA GLU A 137 6.10 -0.21 5.26
C GLU A 137 5.33 -1.17 4.35
N HIS A 138 6.04 -1.81 3.42
CA HIS A 138 5.51 -2.81 2.51
C HIS A 138 6.37 -4.08 2.59
N ARG A 139 5.78 -5.19 3.04
CA ARG A 139 6.48 -6.48 3.19
C ARG A 139 6.03 -7.45 2.11
N PHE A 140 6.98 -7.91 1.30
CA PHE A 140 6.76 -8.97 0.33
C PHE A 140 6.86 -10.32 1.04
N VAL A 141 5.76 -11.03 1.18
CA VAL A 141 5.67 -12.34 1.83
C VAL A 141 5.31 -13.40 0.79
N THR A 142 6.02 -14.52 0.78
CA THR A 142 5.59 -15.69 0.00
C THR A 142 4.67 -16.56 0.86
N PRO A 143 3.38 -16.74 0.52
CA PRO A 143 2.46 -17.50 1.37
C PRO A 143 2.87 -18.97 1.59
N LYS A 144 3.60 -19.57 0.63
CA LYS A 144 4.05 -20.97 0.70
C LYS A 144 4.95 -21.27 1.91
N ASP A 145 5.83 -20.34 2.27
CA ASP A 145 6.79 -20.50 3.39
C ASP A 145 6.66 -19.38 4.43
N ASN A 146 5.66 -18.52 4.28
CA ASN A 146 5.41 -17.32 5.07
C ASN A 146 6.66 -16.43 5.26
N PHE A 147 7.62 -16.48 4.32
CA PHE A 147 8.89 -15.78 4.46
C PHE A 147 8.81 -14.38 3.85
N VAL A 148 9.28 -13.37 4.60
CA VAL A 148 9.44 -12.00 4.10
C VAL A 148 10.63 -11.91 3.15
N ARG A 149 10.36 -11.84 1.85
CA ARG A 149 11.31 -11.76 0.73
C ARG A 149 11.98 -10.39 0.60
N ALA A 150 11.21 -9.33 0.76
CA ALA A 150 11.71 -7.95 0.71
C ALA A 150 10.88 -7.05 1.62
N ILE A 151 11.47 -5.96 2.08
CA ILE A 151 10.80 -4.91 2.86
C ILE A 151 11.13 -3.57 2.22
N ALA A 152 10.10 -2.84 1.80
CA ALA A 152 10.23 -1.47 1.32
C ALA A 152 9.63 -0.51 2.34
N VAL A 153 10.33 0.59 2.62
CA VAL A 153 9.82 1.71 3.39
C VAL A 153 9.76 2.93 2.47
N CYS A 154 8.59 3.54 2.38
CA CYS A 154 8.30 4.63 1.47
C CYS A 154 7.86 5.88 2.23
N ARG A 155 8.48 7.02 1.93
CA ARG A 155 8.05 8.37 2.37
C ARG A 155 7.10 8.94 1.33
N GLN A 156 5.84 9.07 1.69
CA GLN A 156 4.79 9.73 0.92
C GLN A 156 4.74 11.20 1.31
N ARG A 157 5.22 12.10 0.46
CA ARG A 157 5.14 13.53 0.70
C ARG A 157 3.72 14.01 0.42
N VAL A 158 3.10 14.63 1.41
CA VAL A 158 1.83 15.33 1.24
C VAL A 158 2.13 16.76 0.80
N ILE A 159 1.47 17.20 -0.26
CA ILE A 159 1.61 18.54 -0.82
C ILE A 159 0.33 19.34 -0.60
N ASP A 160 0.48 20.65 -0.44
CA ASP A 160 -0.60 21.64 -0.32
C ASP A 160 -1.55 21.46 0.89
N CYS A 161 -1.28 20.50 1.78
CA CYS A 161 -1.96 20.36 3.07
C CYS A 161 -1.07 19.70 4.15
N ASN A 162 -1.50 19.76 5.41
CA ASN A 162 -0.79 19.21 6.56
C ASN A 162 -1.14 17.73 6.77
N ALA A 163 -0.13 16.87 6.69
CA ALA A 163 -0.29 15.43 6.86
C ALA A 163 -0.69 15.03 8.30
N GLU A 164 -0.25 15.76 9.32
CA GLU A 164 -0.59 15.46 10.72
C GLU A 164 -2.09 15.64 10.97
N GLU A 165 -2.67 16.71 10.41
CA GLU A 165 -4.11 16.99 10.52
C GLU A 165 -4.94 15.94 9.78
N ILE A 166 -4.56 15.60 8.56
CA ILE A 166 -5.19 14.52 7.77
C ILE A 166 -5.19 13.20 8.53
N MET A 167 -4.04 12.82 9.09
CA MET A 167 -3.90 11.56 9.81
C MET A 167 -4.69 11.57 11.12
N THR A 168 -4.73 12.70 11.83
CA THR A 168 -5.55 12.87 13.04
C THR A 168 -7.04 12.68 12.73
N ASP A 169 -7.54 13.28 11.66
CA ASP A 169 -8.94 13.12 11.24
C ASP A 169 -9.27 11.67 10.88
N LEU A 170 -8.36 10.98 10.19
CA LEU A 170 -8.55 9.58 9.80
C LEU A 170 -8.43 8.60 10.97
N LEU A 171 -7.63 8.92 11.99
CA LEU A 171 -7.51 8.12 13.22
C LEU A 171 -8.78 8.14 14.06
N LEU A 172 -9.47 9.28 14.10
CA LEU A 172 -10.69 9.45 14.89
C LEU A 172 -11.92 8.89 14.18
N ARG A 173 -11.78 8.45 12.93
CA ARG A 173 -12.91 7.91 12.17
C ARG A 173 -13.26 6.53 12.70
N PRO A 174 -14.50 6.32 13.19
CA PRO A 174 -14.90 5.00 13.65
C PRO A 174 -14.82 4.00 12.51
N GLU A 175 -14.31 2.80 12.83
CA GLU A 175 -14.44 1.61 11.99
C GLU A 175 -15.91 1.51 11.50
N PRO A 176 -16.17 1.14 10.24
CA PRO A 176 -17.54 0.87 9.79
C PRO A 176 -18.27 -0.15 10.69
N LYS A 177 -17.51 -0.99 11.41
CA LYS A 177 -18.02 -1.92 12.42
C LYS A 177 -18.55 -1.24 13.71
N MET A 178 -17.96 -0.14 14.17
CA MET A 178 -18.42 0.58 15.37
C MET A 178 -19.67 1.43 15.10
N ALA A 179 -19.85 1.92 13.87
CA ALA A 179 -21.03 2.70 13.50
C ALA A 179 -22.35 1.90 13.66
N ASN A 180 -22.31 0.58 13.51
CA ASN A 180 -23.46 -0.30 13.75
C ASN A 180 -23.68 -0.68 15.22
N GLN A 181 -22.71 -0.42 16.11
CA GLN A 181 -22.85 -0.65 17.55
C GLN A 181 -23.34 0.62 18.27
N LEU A 182 -22.92 1.81 17.83
CA LEU A 182 -23.41 3.08 18.40
C LEU A 182 -24.88 3.39 18.07
N THR A 183 -25.47 2.75 17.05
CA THR A 183 -26.90 2.86 16.75
C THR A 183 -27.77 1.83 17.50
N GLY A 184 -27.16 0.90 18.23
CA GLY A 184 -27.85 -0.21 18.92
C GLY A 184 -27.90 -0.13 20.45
N VAL A 185 -27.25 0.84 21.09
CA VAL A 185 -27.27 0.98 22.56
C VAL A 185 -28.38 1.94 22.98
N THR A 186 -29.62 1.45 22.95
CA THR A 186 -30.74 2.01 23.74
C THR A 186 -31.29 1.06 24.79
N ASN A 187 -30.69 -0.12 25.00
CA ASN A 187 -31.11 -1.05 26.06
C ASN A 187 -29.93 -1.53 26.92
N PRO A 188 -29.84 -1.13 28.21
CA PRO A 188 -28.70 -1.44 29.08
C PRO A 188 -28.76 -2.85 29.72
N SER A 189 -29.22 -3.89 29.02
CA SER A 189 -29.29 -5.25 29.59
C SER A 189 -29.23 -6.33 28.51
N ALA A 190 -28.02 -6.68 28.07
CA ALA A 190 -27.75 -7.98 27.45
C ALA A 190 -26.27 -8.33 27.60
N VAL A 191 -26.02 -9.45 28.26
CA VAL A 191 -24.70 -10.08 28.44
C VAL A 191 -24.20 -10.56 27.07
N ILE A 192 -22.96 -10.23 26.71
CA ILE A 192 -22.32 -10.68 25.46
C ILE A 192 -21.71 -12.06 25.70
N GLU A 193 -22.28 -13.09 25.08
CA GLU A 193 -21.68 -14.41 24.93
C GLU A 193 -20.70 -14.36 23.74
N MET A 194 -19.43 -14.71 23.97
CA MET A 194 -18.38 -14.72 22.94
C MET A 194 -18.29 -16.10 22.27
N GLU A 195 -18.61 -16.17 20.98
CA GLU A 195 -18.27 -17.33 20.13
C GLU A 195 -16.79 -17.24 19.71
N PRO A 196 -16.03 -18.36 19.68
CA PRO A 196 -14.59 -18.31 19.45
C PRO A 196 -14.24 -18.15 17.96
N GLU A 197 -13.35 -17.19 17.67
CA GLU A 197 -12.84 -16.86 16.35
C GLU A 197 -11.88 -17.91 15.76
N ASP A 198 -11.97 -18.00 14.44
CA ASP A 198 -11.15 -18.66 13.41
C ASP A 198 -9.76 -19.20 13.84
N LYS A 199 -9.58 -20.50 13.64
CA LYS A 199 -8.36 -21.26 13.97
C LYS A 199 -7.32 -21.12 12.86
N ASP A 200 -6.62 -19.99 12.78
CA ASP A 200 -5.39 -19.92 11.96
C ASP A 200 -4.40 -18.81 12.37
N ASN A 201 -4.32 -18.49 13.66
CA ASN A 201 -3.36 -17.49 14.15
C ASN A 201 -2.11 -18.15 14.77
N LYS A 202 -1.00 -18.23 14.00
CA LYS A 202 0.34 -18.52 14.55
C LYS A 202 1.28 -17.34 14.32
N MET A 203 1.67 -16.74 15.45
CA MET A 203 2.80 -15.85 15.73
C MET A 203 3.25 -14.95 14.57
N HIS A 204 2.39 -14.00 14.18
CA HIS A 204 2.93 -12.71 13.75
C HIS A 204 3.59 -12.05 14.96
N THR A 205 4.76 -11.45 14.77
CA THR A 205 5.26 -10.47 15.74
C THR A 205 4.24 -9.34 15.77
N VAL A 206 3.31 -9.40 16.71
CA VAL A 206 2.30 -8.38 16.94
C VAL A 206 3.07 -7.19 17.47
N VAL A 207 3.40 -6.24 16.59
CA VAL A 207 3.72 -4.88 17.03
C VAL A 207 2.39 -4.38 17.58
N LEU A 208 2.25 -4.37 18.91
CA LEU A 208 1.05 -3.86 19.56
C LEU A 208 0.84 -2.42 19.07
N ASP A 209 -0.31 -2.16 18.45
CA ASP A 209 -0.66 -0.81 18.05
C ASP A 209 -0.70 0.06 19.30
N PRO A 210 -0.10 1.26 19.28
CA PRO A 210 -0.10 2.11 20.45
C PRO A 210 -1.55 2.57 20.70
N VAL A 211 -2.04 2.25 21.89
CA VAL A 211 -3.34 2.70 22.38
C VAL A 211 -3.09 3.87 23.31
N ARG A 212 -3.80 4.98 23.11
CA ARG A 212 -3.76 6.13 24.03
C ARG A 212 -4.33 5.70 25.42
N PRO A 213 -4.04 6.46 26.49
CA PRO A 213 -4.56 6.17 27.83
C PRO A 213 -6.10 6.10 27.92
N ASP A 214 -6.79 6.72 26.96
CA ASP A 214 -8.25 6.77 26.80
C ASP A 214 -8.81 5.59 25.96
N GLY A 215 -7.96 4.66 25.49
CA GLY A 215 -8.37 3.51 24.68
C GLY A 215 -8.44 3.76 23.17
N LEU A 216 -8.14 4.99 22.70
CA LEU A 216 -8.20 5.31 21.27
C LEU A 216 -6.91 4.95 20.51
N PRO A 217 -6.99 4.70 19.18
CA PRO A 217 -5.82 4.49 18.35
C PRO A 217 -4.86 5.69 18.43
N ALA A 218 -3.58 5.43 18.69
CA ALA A 218 -2.57 6.46 18.81
C ALA A 218 -1.66 6.53 17.58
N LYS A 219 -0.98 7.67 17.42
CA LYS A 219 0.11 7.82 16.47
C LYS A 219 1.24 6.84 16.81
N PRO A 220 1.72 6.04 15.83
CA PRO A 220 2.93 5.24 15.98
C PRO A 220 4.14 6.09 16.34
N ALA A 221 4.94 5.63 17.31
CA ALA A 221 6.23 6.22 17.61
C ALA A 221 7.18 6.07 16.40
N LEU A 222 8.01 7.08 16.14
CA LEU A 222 8.99 7.06 15.05
C LEU A 222 9.94 5.86 15.23
N PRO A 223 9.95 4.87 14.31
CA PRO A 223 10.86 3.74 14.41
C PRO A 223 12.32 4.20 14.24
N LEU A 224 13.24 3.62 15.02
CA LEU A 224 14.67 3.98 14.97
C LEU A 224 15.27 3.81 13.55
N GLU A 225 14.87 2.77 12.83
CA GLU A 225 15.30 2.55 11.44
C GLU A 225 14.87 3.70 10.52
N VAL A 226 13.64 4.18 10.68
CA VAL A 226 13.12 5.33 9.91
C VAL A 226 13.83 6.62 10.32
N ALA A 227 14.08 6.82 11.61
CA ALA A 227 14.81 8.00 12.11
C ALA A 227 16.22 8.09 11.49
N LYS A 228 16.99 7.00 11.53
CA LYS A 228 18.33 6.93 10.93
C LYS A 228 18.30 7.10 9.41
N TRP A 229 17.31 6.51 8.76
CA TRP A 229 17.13 6.67 7.31
C TRP A 229 16.82 8.13 6.93
N LEU A 230 15.97 8.80 7.70
CA LEU A 230 15.67 10.23 7.51
C LEU A 230 16.91 11.09 7.69
N GLU A 231 17.66 10.88 8.77
CA GLU A 231 18.93 11.57 9.00
C GLU A 231 19.88 11.41 7.81
N SER A 232 20.06 10.18 7.30
CA SER A 232 20.89 9.92 6.12
C SER A 232 20.38 10.63 4.86
N ASN A 233 19.07 10.69 4.65
CA ASN A 233 18.48 11.38 3.50
C ASN A 233 18.67 12.90 3.59
N GLU A 234 18.56 13.49 4.77
CA GLU A 234 18.78 14.93 4.98
C GLU A 234 20.26 15.29 4.78
N ILE A 235 21.19 14.49 5.32
CA ILE A 235 22.63 14.66 5.05
C ILE A 235 22.92 14.58 3.56
N SER A 236 22.39 13.56 2.88
CA SER A 236 22.56 13.40 1.43
C SER A 236 21.98 14.57 0.65
N SER A 237 20.82 15.08 1.05
CA SER A 237 20.16 16.21 0.39
C SER A 237 20.90 17.52 0.61
N ALA A 238 21.42 17.76 1.81
CA ALA A 238 22.23 18.93 2.14
C ALA A 238 23.53 18.95 1.33
N ASN A 239 24.21 17.81 1.21
CA ASN A 239 25.43 17.70 0.40
C ASN A 239 25.17 18.01 -1.08
N LEU A 240 24.02 17.62 -1.62
CA LEU A 240 23.63 17.94 -3.00
C LEU A 240 23.32 19.43 -3.20
N ARG A 241 22.74 20.11 -2.20
CA ARG A 241 22.43 21.55 -2.28
C ARG A 241 23.66 22.44 -2.13
N ASN A 242 24.65 22.01 -1.37
CA ASN A 242 25.88 22.76 -1.15
C ASN A 242 26.89 22.68 -2.32
N GLY A 243 26.63 21.83 -3.32
CA GLY A 243 27.44 21.67 -4.54
C GLY A 243 26.85 22.31 -5.80
N CYS A 244 25.74 23.03 -5.68
CA CYS A 244 25.11 23.83 -6.74
C CYS A 244 25.16 25.32 -6.38
#